data_AF-A0A914YCA8-F1
#
_entry.id   AF-A0A914YCA8-F1
#
_cell.length_a   1.000
_cell.length_b   1.000
_cell.length_c   1.000
_cell.angle_alpha   90.00
_cell.angle_beta   90.00
_cell.angle_gamma   90.00
#
_symmetry.space_group_name_H-M   'P 1'
#
loop_
_entity.id
_entity.type
_entity.pdbx_description
1 polymer ?
#
loop_
_entity_poly.entity_id
_entity_poly.type
_entity_poly.pdbx_seq_one_letter_code
_entity_poly.pdbx_strand_id
1 'polypeptide(L)'
;MVEKIKALKIYLKFLQRGHVLANNRRACVTKLFHNLLLHDVAFFETNKYKRGSYEHVHVYAYDRSSIFFCSLNMPLRDERNPIEIDITNMTAADFGRLRKPKRVFATLKQGKYLNPREPFSEELMSSFLEVLFNQHQHDGYNQYVKFGSKIYNLSTKHEIDNGCELKDGHQKSVRVFKDSAEIQIDARISPFHKAISLYDYIKARWGYGESLTGPNFCSEPVNSQLQALKGLFVRTIHKENVEIFRIHAITNVGADQIMFDTREGGKISVADYFVQIYGQISFPKYPCAIKRLAQN
;
A
#
# COMPACT_ATOMS: atom_id res chain seq x y z
N MET A 1 -37.79 -12.46 5.88
CA MET A 1 -37.21 -12.56 4.52
C MET A 1 -35.70 -12.52 4.73
N VAL A 2 -34.98 -13.63 4.52
CA VAL A 2 -33.51 -13.66 4.71
C VAL A 2 -32.90 -13.36 3.35
N GLU A 3 -32.25 -12.22 3.21
CA GLU A 3 -31.65 -11.75 1.96
C GLU A 3 -30.43 -12.61 1.61
N LYS A 4 -30.36 -13.09 0.36
CA LYS A 4 -29.18 -13.77 -0.17
C LYS A 4 -28.06 -12.74 -0.33
N ILE A 5 -26.87 -13.01 0.20
CA ILE A 5 -25.71 -12.15 -0.03
C ILE A 5 -25.12 -12.50 -1.39
N LYS A 6 -24.91 -11.51 -2.24
CA LYS A 6 -24.32 -11.68 -3.57
C LYS A 6 -22.86 -11.32 -3.54
N ALA A 7 -22.00 -12.20 -4.06
CA ALA A 7 -20.65 -11.81 -4.44
C ALA A 7 -20.69 -11.26 -5.87
N LEU A 8 -20.22 -10.04 -6.05
CA LEU A 8 -20.05 -9.37 -7.33
C LEU A 8 -18.56 -9.20 -7.59
N LYS A 9 -18.16 -9.41 -8.84
CA LYS A 9 -16.78 -9.19 -9.27
C LYS A 9 -16.71 -7.93 -10.12
N ILE A 10 -15.80 -7.04 -9.73
CA ILE A 10 -15.56 -5.77 -10.41
C ILE A 10 -14.44 -5.96 -11.43
N TYR A 11 -14.73 -5.58 -12.66
CA TYR A 11 -13.75 -5.56 -13.73
C TYR A 11 -13.54 -4.12 -14.19
N LEU A 12 -12.29 -3.67 -14.13
CA LEU A 12 -11.91 -2.35 -14.60
C LEU A 12 -11.32 -2.42 -16.00
N LYS A 13 -11.79 -1.52 -16.87
CA LYS A 13 -11.30 -1.34 -18.23
C LYS A 13 -10.73 0.07 -18.37
N PHE A 14 -9.44 0.14 -18.71
CA PHE A 14 -8.72 1.39 -18.91
C PHE A 14 -8.67 1.72 -20.41
N LEU A 15 -9.12 2.92 -20.80
CA LEU A 15 -9.05 3.39 -22.18
C LEU A 15 -8.00 4.47 -22.37
N GLN A 16 -7.10 4.25 -23.33
CA GLN A 16 -6.09 5.22 -23.76
C GLN A 16 -6.09 5.34 -25.28
N ARG A 17 -6.31 6.56 -25.81
CA ARG A 17 -6.34 6.84 -27.25
C ARG A 17 -7.20 5.85 -28.06
N GLY A 18 -8.36 5.44 -27.51
CA GLY A 18 -9.26 4.46 -28.14
C GLY A 18 -8.89 2.99 -27.94
N HIS A 19 -7.73 2.67 -27.35
CA HIS A 19 -7.29 1.30 -27.09
C HIS A 19 -7.52 0.87 -25.64
N VAL A 20 -7.84 -0.41 -25.48
CA VAL A 20 -8.04 -1.06 -24.18
C VAL A 20 -6.71 -1.55 -23.64
N LEU A 21 -6.33 -1.12 -22.44
CA LEU A 21 -5.17 -1.68 -21.74
C LEU A 21 -5.61 -2.86 -20.88
N ALA A 22 -5.09 -4.05 -21.17
CA ALA A 22 -5.24 -5.21 -20.29
C ALA A 22 -4.33 -5.01 -19.07
N ASN A 23 -4.87 -4.57 -17.94
CA ASN A 23 -4.09 -4.48 -16.71
C ASN A 23 -4.93 -4.64 -15.44
N ASN A 24 -4.57 -5.64 -14.65
CA ASN A 24 -5.17 -5.98 -13.36
C ASN A 24 -4.35 -5.32 -12.23
N ARG A 25 -4.58 -4.03 -11.95
CA ARG A 25 -3.77 -3.28 -10.97
C ARG A 25 -4.58 -2.88 -9.74
N ARG A 26 -4.45 -3.69 -8.69
CA ARG A 26 -5.02 -3.50 -7.34
C ARG A 26 -4.94 -2.06 -6.81
N ALA A 27 -3.83 -1.35 -7.03
CA ALA A 27 -3.63 0.01 -6.54
C ALA A 27 -4.62 1.03 -7.17
N CYS A 28 -4.86 0.91 -8.49
CA CYS A 28 -5.86 1.74 -9.17
C CYS A 28 -7.26 1.38 -8.69
N VAL A 29 -7.54 0.08 -8.49
CA VAL A 29 -8.87 -0.36 -8.08
C VAL A 29 -9.27 0.23 -6.72
N THR A 30 -8.35 0.33 -5.77
CA THR A 30 -8.68 0.87 -4.43
C THR A 30 -9.15 2.33 -4.50
N LYS A 31 -8.42 3.20 -5.21
CA LYS A 31 -8.80 4.62 -5.36
C LYS A 31 -9.99 4.84 -6.29
N LEU A 32 -10.12 4.03 -7.33
CA LEU A 32 -11.29 4.07 -8.21
C LEU A 32 -12.55 3.61 -7.47
N PHE A 33 -12.42 2.64 -6.57
CA PHE A 33 -13.52 2.19 -5.72
C PHE A 33 -13.91 3.26 -4.71
N HIS A 34 -12.94 3.95 -4.09
CA HIS A 34 -13.23 5.08 -3.22
C HIS A 34 -13.95 6.21 -3.97
N ASN A 35 -13.56 6.52 -5.21
CA ASN A 35 -14.29 7.47 -6.05
C ASN A 35 -15.69 6.99 -6.42
N LEU A 36 -15.88 5.69 -6.72
CA LEU A 36 -17.21 5.12 -6.93
C LEU A 36 -18.09 5.30 -5.69
N LEU A 37 -17.56 5.04 -4.49
CA LEU A 37 -18.27 5.22 -3.23
C LEU A 37 -18.66 6.69 -2.97
N LEU A 38 -17.79 7.64 -3.33
CA LEU A 38 -17.99 9.07 -3.07
C LEU A 38 -18.84 9.78 -4.11
N HIS A 39 -18.81 9.36 -5.37
CA HIS A 39 -19.37 10.12 -6.49
C HIS A 39 -20.59 9.47 -7.14
N ASP A 40 -20.77 8.16 -7.00
CA ASP A 40 -22.02 7.50 -7.36
C ASP A 40 -22.82 7.19 -6.09
N VAL A 41 -23.07 8.25 -5.33
CA VAL A 41 -23.79 8.17 -4.07
C VAL A 41 -25.14 7.51 -4.33
N ALA A 42 -25.86 7.84 -5.40
CA ALA A 42 -27.14 7.21 -5.76
C ALA A 42 -27.05 5.68 -5.98
N PHE A 43 -25.92 5.17 -6.48
CA PHE A 43 -25.65 3.73 -6.61
C PHE A 43 -25.49 3.03 -5.26
N PHE A 44 -25.08 3.76 -4.20
CA PHE A 44 -24.91 3.24 -2.84
C PHE A 44 -25.95 3.76 -1.81
N GLU A 45 -26.69 4.83 -2.10
CA GLU A 45 -27.64 5.55 -1.20
C GLU A 45 -29.03 4.96 -1.20
N THR A 46 -29.40 4.11 -2.17
CA THR A 46 -30.63 3.31 -2.09
C THR A 46 -30.65 2.36 -0.88
N ASN A 47 -29.59 2.34 -0.07
CA ASN A 47 -29.30 1.35 0.95
C ASN A 47 -29.51 1.85 2.39
N LYS A 48 -30.11 3.04 2.58
CA LYS A 48 -30.70 3.41 3.87
C LYS A 48 -32.05 2.72 4.01
N TYR A 49 -32.06 1.49 4.53
CA TYR A 49 -33.30 0.83 4.93
C TYR A 49 -33.59 1.17 6.40
N LYS A 50 -34.68 1.91 6.65
CA LYS A 50 -35.23 2.10 8.00
C LYS A 50 -36.06 0.89 8.36
N ARG A 51 -35.62 0.12 9.36
CA ARG A 51 -36.45 -0.88 10.02
C ARG A 51 -36.69 -0.44 11.45
N GLY A 52 -37.83 0.21 11.68
CA GLY A 52 -38.13 0.86 12.97
C GLY A 52 -37.25 2.10 13.18
N SER A 53 -36.67 2.24 14.37
CA SER A 53 -35.81 3.37 14.76
C SER A 53 -34.33 3.24 14.34
N TYR A 54 -33.92 2.09 13.80
CA TYR A 54 -32.53 1.85 13.41
C TYR A 54 -32.32 2.12 11.91
N GLU A 55 -31.36 2.99 11.61
CA GLU A 55 -30.85 3.25 10.27
C GLU A 55 -29.67 2.30 10.04
N HIS A 56 -29.82 1.31 9.16
CA HIS A 56 -28.73 0.37 8.83
C HIS A 56 -27.80 1.01 7.79
N VAL A 57 -26.50 1.07 8.09
CA VAL A 57 -25.53 1.90 7.33
C VAL A 57 -24.62 1.10 6.38
N HIS A 58 -24.54 -0.23 6.47
CA HIS A 58 -23.61 -1.01 5.64
C HIS A 58 -24.26 -2.22 4.99
N VAL A 59 -24.54 -2.10 3.69
CA VAL A 59 -25.16 -3.17 2.88
C VAL A 59 -24.14 -3.87 1.97
N TYR A 60 -22.86 -3.54 2.11
CA TYR A 60 -21.80 -4.14 1.30
C TYR A 60 -20.45 -4.26 2.02
N ALA A 61 -19.59 -5.14 1.50
CA ALA A 61 -18.21 -5.34 1.95
C ALA A 61 -17.29 -5.52 0.73
N TYR A 62 -16.06 -4.99 0.75
CA TYR A 62 -15.18 -4.97 -0.43
C TYR A 62 -13.70 -5.25 -0.11
N ASP A 63 -13.03 -6.07 -0.92
CA ASP A 63 -11.66 -6.54 -0.67
C ASP A 63 -10.55 -5.58 -1.14
N ARG A 64 -10.89 -4.39 -1.64
CA ARG A 64 -9.96 -3.42 -2.27
C ARG A 64 -9.27 -3.91 -3.54
N SER A 65 -9.63 -5.07 -4.06
CA SER A 65 -9.03 -5.69 -5.24
C SER A 65 -10.04 -5.90 -6.36
N SER A 66 -11.03 -6.76 -6.17
CA SER A 66 -11.99 -7.11 -7.25
C SER A 66 -13.29 -7.72 -6.76
N ILE A 67 -13.40 -8.04 -5.47
CA ILE A 67 -14.54 -8.77 -4.91
C ILE A 67 -15.33 -7.86 -3.99
N PHE A 68 -16.60 -7.72 -4.30
CA PHE A 68 -17.58 -6.95 -3.57
C PHE A 68 -18.74 -7.85 -3.14
N PHE A 69 -19.15 -7.79 -1.89
CA PHE A 69 -20.32 -8.49 -1.36
C PHE A 69 -21.42 -7.48 -1.08
N CYS A 70 -22.67 -7.80 -1.37
CA CYS A 70 -23.82 -6.96 -1.08
C CYS A 70 -25.06 -7.81 -0.77
N SER A 71 -25.92 -7.38 0.16
CA SER A 71 -27.19 -8.07 0.42
C SER A 71 -28.32 -7.64 -0.55
N LEU A 72 -28.16 -6.48 -1.21
CA LEU A 72 -29.15 -5.93 -2.11
C LEU A 72 -28.94 -6.33 -3.57
N ASN A 73 -30.04 -6.30 -4.31
CA ASN A 73 -30.04 -6.46 -5.76
C ASN A 73 -29.44 -5.21 -6.43
N MET A 74 -28.12 -5.21 -6.62
CA MET A 74 -27.46 -4.17 -7.40
C MET A 74 -27.81 -4.32 -8.89
N PRO A 75 -28.12 -3.22 -9.60
CA PRO A 75 -28.28 -3.27 -11.05
C PRO A 75 -26.93 -3.68 -11.66
N LEU A 76 -26.88 -4.86 -12.27
CA LEU A 76 -25.66 -5.34 -12.93
C LEU A 76 -25.35 -4.42 -14.12
N ARG A 77 -24.08 -4.07 -14.26
CA ARG A 77 -23.56 -3.19 -15.31
C ARG A 77 -22.53 -3.99 -16.09
N ASP A 78 -22.94 -4.51 -17.23
CA ASP A 78 -22.08 -5.34 -18.08
C ASP A 78 -21.26 -4.47 -19.04
N GLU A 79 -20.56 -5.11 -19.99
CA GLU A 79 -19.72 -4.41 -20.96
C GLU A 79 -20.51 -3.49 -21.92
N ARG A 80 -21.83 -3.68 -22.03
CA ARG A 80 -22.71 -2.85 -22.87
C ARG A 80 -23.14 -1.58 -22.15
N ASN A 81 -23.13 -1.59 -20.80
CA ASN A 81 -23.50 -0.44 -20.00
C ASN A 81 -22.57 -0.28 -18.78
N PRO A 82 -21.28 0.05 -19.00
CA PRO A 82 -20.31 0.21 -17.92
C PRO A 82 -20.53 1.50 -17.14
N ILE A 83 -20.08 1.50 -15.88
CA ILE A 83 -20.01 2.70 -15.04
C ILE A 83 -18.74 3.46 -15.42
N GLU A 84 -18.86 4.72 -15.83
CA GLU A 84 -17.69 5.59 -16.00
C GLU A 84 -17.25 6.14 -14.64
N ILE A 85 -15.96 6.00 -14.33
CA ILE A 85 -15.39 6.46 -13.07
C ILE A 85 -14.74 7.82 -13.31
N ASP A 86 -15.13 8.82 -12.50
CA ASP A 86 -14.46 10.11 -12.50
C ASP A 86 -13.02 9.95 -11.94
N ILE A 87 -12.05 10.38 -12.75
CA ILE A 87 -10.61 10.32 -12.44
C ILE A 87 -9.96 11.71 -12.47
N THR A 88 -10.76 12.78 -12.52
CA THR A 88 -10.26 14.17 -12.55
C THR A 88 -9.31 14.43 -11.38
N ASN A 89 -9.73 14.03 -10.17
CA ASN A 89 -8.98 14.20 -8.92
C ASN A 89 -7.86 13.17 -8.70
N MET A 90 -7.65 12.21 -9.61
CA MET A 90 -6.61 11.20 -9.47
C MET A 90 -5.26 11.67 -10.04
N THR A 91 -4.18 11.44 -9.31
CA THR A 91 -2.82 11.82 -9.70
C THR A 91 -2.15 10.74 -10.56
N ALA A 92 -1.04 11.08 -11.25
CA ALA A 92 -0.26 10.07 -11.97
C ALA A 92 0.28 8.96 -11.05
N ALA A 93 0.57 9.28 -9.78
CA ALA A 93 1.01 8.31 -8.78
C ALA A 93 -0.05 7.23 -8.51
N ASP A 94 -1.33 7.57 -8.63
CA ASP A 94 -2.46 6.67 -8.38
C ASP A 94 -2.59 5.56 -9.44
N PHE A 95 -2.03 5.82 -10.60
CA PHE A 95 -1.96 4.88 -11.71
C PHE A 95 -0.68 4.02 -11.66
N GLY A 96 0.22 4.29 -10.73
CA GLY A 96 1.49 3.59 -10.55
C GLY A 96 2.31 3.64 -11.85
N ARG A 97 2.63 2.46 -12.42
CA ARG A 97 3.36 2.41 -13.72
C ARG A 97 2.45 2.61 -14.94
N LEU A 98 1.14 2.81 -14.77
CA LEU A 98 0.24 3.10 -15.90
C LEU A 98 0.32 4.59 -16.16
N ARG A 99 0.38 4.97 -17.45
CA ARG A 99 0.08 6.35 -17.81
C ARG A 99 -1.36 6.66 -17.41
N LYS A 100 -1.60 7.86 -16.86
CA LYS A 100 -2.95 8.31 -16.50
C LYS A 100 -3.88 8.12 -17.72
N PRO A 101 -4.90 7.26 -17.62
CA PRO A 101 -5.85 7.04 -18.70
C PRO A 101 -6.70 8.29 -18.91
N LYS A 102 -7.36 8.40 -20.08
CA LYS A 102 -8.33 9.48 -20.31
C LYS A 102 -9.66 9.19 -19.63
N ARG A 103 -10.08 7.91 -19.65
CA ARG A 103 -11.35 7.42 -19.11
C ARG A 103 -11.14 6.05 -18.49
N VAL A 104 -11.86 5.77 -17.41
CA VAL A 104 -11.88 4.46 -16.77
C VAL A 104 -13.31 3.99 -16.62
N PHE A 105 -13.54 2.73 -16.97
CA PHE A 105 -14.85 2.11 -16.90
C PHE A 105 -14.82 0.93 -15.93
N ALA A 106 -15.85 0.80 -15.11
CA ALA A 106 -16.11 -0.36 -14.27
C ALA A 106 -17.29 -1.14 -14.79
N THR A 107 -17.18 -2.46 -14.78
CA THR A 107 -18.29 -3.38 -15.00
C THR A 107 -18.44 -4.27 -13.78
N LEU A 108 -19.68 -4.60 -13.46
CA LEU A 108 -20.08 -5.42 -12.34
C LEU A 108 -20.70 -6.69 -12.89
N LYS A 109 -19.94 -7.78 -12.78
CA LYS A 109 -20.45 -9.10 -13.15
C LYS A 109 -20.85 -9.82 -11.88
N GLN A 110 -22.03 -10.43 -11.92
CA GLN A 110 -22.48 -11.25 -10.82
C GLN A 110 -21.59 -12.49 -10.69
N GLY A 111 -21.09 -12.72 -9.49
CA GLY A 111 -20.37 -13.92 -9.12
C GLY A 111 -21.28 -14.95 -8.46
N LYS A 112 -20.72 -15.69 -7.50
CA LYS A 112 -21.44 -16.70 -6.71
C LYS A 112 -22.36 -16.03 -5.67
N TYR A 113 -23.36 -16.77 -5.20
CA TYR A 113 -24.22 -16.36 -4.11
C TYR A 113 -23.77 -17.02 -2.80
N LEU A 114 -23.93 -16.28 -1.71
CA LEU A 114 -23.94 -16.80 -0.34
C LEU A 114 -25.39 -16.90 0.10
N ASN A 115 -25.91 -18.12 0.19
CA ASN A 115 -27.20 -18.40 0.80
C ASN A 115 -26.97 -18.92 2.22
N PRO A 116 -27.34 -18.17 3.28
CA PRO A 116 -27.21 -18.58 4.69
C PRO A 116 -27.84 -19.93 5.06
N ARG A 117 -28.65 -20.53 4.18
CA ARG A 117 -29.43 -21.74 4.43
C ARG A 117 -28.97 -22.96 3.63
N GLU A 118 -28.03 -22.79 2.72
CA GLU A 118 -27.47 -23.90 1.94
C GLU A 118 -26.06 -24.21 2.47
N PRO A 119 -25.59 -25.48 2.37
CA PRO A 119 -24.20 -25.81 2.69
C PRO A 119 -23.27 -24.86 1.94
N PHE A 120 -22.50 -24.09 2.70
CA PHE A 120 -21.69 -23.03 2.13
C PHE A 120 -20.53 -23.61 1.34
N SER A 121 -20.12 -22.91 0.28
CA SER A 121 -18.73 -23.01 -0.16
C SER A 121 -17.88 -22.35 0.93
N GLU A 122 -17.14 -23.17 1.69
CA GLU A 122 -16.25 -22.71 2.77
C GLU A 122 -15.36 -21.54 2.31
N GLU A 123 -14.84 -21.61 1.08
CA GLU A 123 -14.02 -20.58 0.44
C GLU A 123 -14.73 -19.22 0.33
N LEU A 124 -15.99 -19.21 -0.13
CA LEU A 124 -16.72 -17.98 -0.37
C LEU A 124 -17.15 -17.33 0.95
N MET A 125 -17.55 -18.14 1.92
CA MET A 125 -17.89 -17.66 3.26
C MET A 125 -16.66 -17.11 3.98
N SER A 126 -15.53 -17.84 3.91
CA SER A 126 -14.26 -17.39 4.48
C SER A 126 -13.84 -16.06 3.86
N SER A 127 -13.91 -15.94 2.53
CA SER A 127 -13.61 -14.70 1.82
C SER A 127 -14.54 -13.55 2.23
N PHE A 128 -15.85 -13.80 2.33
CA PHE A 128 -16.82 -12.78 2.77
C PHE A 128 -16.52 -12.26 4.17
N LEU A 129 -16.35 -13.17 5.13
CA LEU A 129 -16.06 -12.81 6.52
C LEU A 129 -14.72 -12.06 6.61
N GLU A 130 -13.67 -12.55 5.94
CA GLU A 130 -12.38 -11.84 5.90
C GLU A 130 -12.54 -10.41 5.41
N VAL A 131 -13.27 -10.21 4.31
CA VAL A 131 -13.53 -8.90 3.70
C VAL A 131 -14.34 -8.01 4.64
N LEU A 132 -15.45 -8.52 5.19
CA LEU A 132 -16.30 -7.79 6.14
C LEU A 132 -15.49 -7.32 7.36
N PHE A 133 -14.66 -8.18 7.93
CA PHE A 133 -13.80 -7.82 9.07
C PHE A 133 -12.66 -6.87 8.71
N ASN A 134 -12.27 -6.75 7.44
CA ASN A 134 -11.29 -5.75 7.00
C ASN A 134 -11.94 -4.38 6.73
N GLN A 135 -13.28 -4.30 6.66
CA GLN A 135 -13.96 -3.10 6.16
C GLN A 135 -13.70 -1.86 7.03
N HIS A 136 -13.83 -1.96 8.35
CA HIS A 136 -13.55 -0.83 9.26
C HIS A 136 -12.08 -0.35 9.19
N GLN A 137 -11.17 -1.21 8.74
CA GLN A 137 -9.74 -0.93 8.60
C GLN A 137 -9.45 -0.16 7.31
N HIS A 138 -10.43 -0.07 6.41
CA HIS A 138 -10.35 0.72 5.20
C HIS A 138 -10.47 2.22 5.52
N ASP A 139 -11.28 2.58 6.51
CA ASP A 139 -11.52 3.98 6.87
C ASP A 139 -10.37 4.57 7.70
N GLY A 140 -9.65 3.73 8.46
CA GLY A 140 -8.47 4.09 9.25
C GLY A 140 -7.11 3.81 8.58
N TYR A 141 -7.02 3.77 7.24
CA TYR A 141 -5.86 3.23 6.51
C TYR A 141 -4.48 3.79 6.90
N ASN A 142 -4.40 5.04 7.36
CA ASN A 142 -3.14 5.65 7.79
C ASN A 142 -2.70 5.24 9.21
N GLN A 143 -3.56 4.52 9.95
CA GLN A 143 -3.31 4.10 11.32
C GLN A 143 -2.83 2.65 11.43
N TYR A 144 -2.95 1.85 10.37
CA TYR A 144 -2.65 0.42 10.42
C TYR A 144 -1.78 -0.05 9.25
N VAL A 145 -0.91 -1.04 9.50
CA VAL A 145 -0.21 -1.81 8.45
C VAL A 145 -0.67 -3.26 8.50
N LYS A 146 -0.93 -3.83 7.32
CA LYS A 146 -1.43 -5.21 7.17
C LYS A 146 -0.40 -6.09 6.46
N PHE A 147 -0.12 -7.25 7.07
CA PHE A 147 0.69 -8.33 6.52
C PHE A 147 -0.14 -9.62 6.50
N GLY A 148 -0.77 -9.92 5.36
CA GLY A 148 -1.69 -11.06 5.28
C GLY A 148 -2.85 -10.90 6.26
N SER A 149 -2.97 -11.81 7.22
CA SER A 149 -3.99 -11.76 8.28
C SER A 149 -3.54 -11.03 9.56
N LYS A 150 -2.31 -10.52 9.59
CA LYS A 150 -1.76 -9.75 10.71
C LYS A 150 -1.93 -8.26 10.45
N ILE A 151 -2.34 -7.53 11.46
CA ILE A 151 -2.57 -6.09 11.41
C ILE A 151 -1.86 -5.46 12.60
N TYR A 152 -1.15 -4.36 12.37
CA TYR A 152 -0.38 -3.63 13.38
C TYR A 152 -0.78 -2.16 13.40
N ASN A 153 -0.94 -1.59 14.58
CA ASN A 153 -1.27 -0.19 14.78
C ASN A 153 0.01 0.67 14.74
N LEU A 154 0.09 1.57 13.78
CA LEU A 154 1.22 2.47 13.58
C LEU A 154 1.39 3.51 14.70
N SER A 155 0.32 3.85 15.43
CA SER A 155 0.40 4.82 16.53
C SER A 155 1.03 4.25 17.80
N THR A 156 0.91 2.93 18.03
CA THR A 156 1.57 2.26 19.15
C THR A 156 3.08 2.29 18.97
N LYS A 157 3.82 2.64 20.02
CA LYS A 157 5.27 2.78 19.98
C LYS A 157 5.83 2.35 21.32
N HIS A 158 6.30 1.11 21.38
CA HIS A 158 7.12 0.66 22.50
C HIS A 158 8.56 0.68 22.04
N GLU A 159 9.37 1.53 22.67
CA GLU A 159 10.76 1.67 22.27
C GLU A 159 11.53 0.39 22.55
N ILE A 160 12.30 -0.04 21.56
CA ILE A 160 13.34 -1.05 21.70
C ILE A 160 14.62 -0.48 21.09
N ASP A 161 15.76 -1.03 21.48
CA ASP A 161 17.05 -0.56 21.00
C ASP A 161 17.28 -0.83 19.51
N ASN A 162 18.37 -0.27 18.97
CA ASN A 162 18.90 -0.56 17.63
C ASN A 162 18.04 -0.10 16.45
N GLY A 163 17.36 1.05 16.62
CA GLY A 163 16.57 1.68 15.56
C GLY A 163 15.25 0.96 15.27
N CYS A 164 14.76 0.15 16.20
CA CYS A 164 13.49 -0.57 16.09
C CYS A 164 12.46 -0.08 17.12
N GLU A 165 11.19 -0.38 16.90
CA GLU A 165 10.09 -0.15 17.84
C GLU A 165 9.12 -1.33 17.76
N LEU A 166 8.48 -1.70 18.87
CA LEU A 166 7.42 -2.70 18.83
C LEU A 166 6.09 -2.02 18.50
N LYS A 167 5.33 -2.68 17.63
CA LYS A 167 3.96 -2.33 17.29
C LYS A 167 3.02 -3.39 17.82
N ASP A 168 1.97 -2.92 18.48
CA ASP A 168 0.85 -3.77 18.88
C ASP A 168 -0.01 -4.05 17.66
N GLY A 169 -0.62 -5.21 17.67
CA GLY A 169 -1.41 -5.69 16.58
C GLY A 169 -2.24 -6.89 16.98
N HIS A 170 -2.86 -7.48 15.98
CA HIS A 170 -3.57 -8.73 16.12
C HIS A 170 -3.44 -9.54 14.83
N GLN A 171 -3.55 -10.85 14.98
CA GLN A 171 -3.73 -11.77 13.87
C GLN A 171 -5.16 -12.26 13.90
N LYS A 172 -5.80 -12.27 12.73
CA LYS A 172 -7.12 -12.86 12.57
C LYS A 172 -7.06 -14.16 11.76
N SER A 173 -7.99 -15.04 12.04
CA SER A 173 -8.27 -16.22 11.23
C SER A 173 -9.76 -16.44 11.22
N VAL A 174 -10.31 -16.70 10.04
CA VAL A 174 -11.69 -17.14 9.88
C VAL A 174 -11.66 -18.65 9.67
N ARG A 175 -12.47 -19.38 10.44
CA ARG A 175 -12.70 -20.80 10.24
C ARG A 175 -14.17 -20.99 9.93
N VAL A 176 -14.45 -21.65 8.82
CA VAL A 176 -15.81 -21.99 8.42
C VAL A 176 -15.99 -23.48 8.67
N PHE A 177 -17.06 -23.83 9.36
CA PHE A 177 -17.50 -25.19 9.60
C PHE A 177 -18.80 -25.42 8.83
N LYS A 178 -19.30 -26.65 8.88
CA LYS A 178 -20.53 -27.05 8.18
C LYS A 178 -21.73 -26.15 8.52
N ASP A 179 -21.89 -25.82 9.80
CA ASP A 179 -23.08 -25.12 10.33
C ASP A 179 -22.74 -23.83 11.09
N SER A 180 -21.45 -23.46 11.17
CA SER A 180 -21.00 -22.30 11.92
C SER A 180 -19.77 -21.66 11.27
N ALA A 181 -19.45 -20.44 11.69
CA ALA A 181 -18.17 -19.81 11.39
C ALA A 181 -17.62 -19.18 12.66
N GLU A 182 -16.32 -19.31 12.86
CA GLU A 182 -15.61 -18.75 13.99
C GLU A 182 -14.56 -17.76 13.50
N ILE A 183 -14.38 -16.69 14.28
CA ILE A 183 -13.31 -15.73 14.07
C ILE A 183 -12.41 -15.82 15.28
N GLN A 184 -11.17 -16.23 15.03
CA GLN A 184 -10.11 -16.18 16.02
C GLN A 184 -9.34 -14.88 15.88
N ILE A 185 -9.18 -14.16 16.98
CA ILE A 185 -8.40 -12.93 17.07
C ILE A 185 -7.34 -13.13 18.15
N ASP A 186 -6.08 -13.17 17.74
CA ASP A 186 -4.95 -13.31 18.65
C ASP A 186 -4.21 -11.98 18.74
N ALA A 187 -3.94 -11.49 19.95
CA ALA A 187 -3.08 -10.34 20.15
C ALA A 187 -1.65 -10.63 19.64
N ARG A 188 -1.02 -9.63 19.02
CA ARG A 188 0.34 -9.73 18.47
C ARG A 188 1.14 -8.49 18.83
N ILE A 189 2.43 -8.69 19.05
CA ILE A 189 3.42 -7.62 19.13
C ILE A 189 4.53 -8.00 18.15
N SER A 190 5.02 -7.04 17.37
CA SER A 190 6.10 -7.30 16.39
C SER A 190 7.05 -6.11 16.31
N PRO A 191 8.36 -6.36 16.08
CA PRO A 191 9.31 -5.28 15.82
C PRO A 191 9.12 -4.69 14.43
N PHE A 192 9.27 -3.36 14.35
CA PHE A 192 9.28 -2.53 13.15
C PHE A 192 10.52 -1.64 13.20
N HIS A 193 11.00 -1.17 12.04
CA HIS A 193 12.02 -0.14 12.00
C HIS A 193 11.42 1.23 12.34
N LYS A 194 12.10 2.01 13.18
CA LYS A 194 11.69 3.39 13.49
C LYS A 194 11.69 4.22 12.21
N ALA A 195 10.67 5.06 12.04
CA ALA A 195 10.58 6.00 10.94
C ALA A 195 11.43 7.27 11.23
N ILE A 196 12.75 7.10 11.21
CA ILE A 196 13.76 8.14 11.47
C ILE A 196 14.64 8.36 10.24
N SER A 197 15.52 9.37 10.29
CA SER A 197 16.49 9.57 9.20
C SER A 197 17.40 8.35 9.07
N LEU A 198 17.86 8.04 7.85
CA LEU A 198 18.77 6.91 7.63
C LEU A 198 20.06 7.08 8.45
N TYR A 199 20.50 8.33 8.63
CA TYR A 199 21.62 8.68 9.50
C TYR A 199 21.36 8.29 10.96
N ASP A 200 20.24 8.74 11.55
CA ASP A 200 19.89 8.42 12.94
C ASP A 200 19.69 6.91 13.13
N TYR A 201 19.18 6.22 12.12
CA TYR A 201 19.05 4.77 12.13
C TYR A 201 20.41 4.07 12.21
N ILE A 202 21.38 4.49 11.37
CA ILE A 202 22.75 3.96 11.38
C ILE A 202 23.41 4.24 12.75
N LYS A 203 23.25 5.47 13.27
CA LYS A 203 23.76 5.88 14.59
C LYS A 203 23.16 5.04 15.71
N ALA A 204 21.84 4.85 15.72
CA ALA A 204 21.15 4.05 16.73
C ALA A 204 21.50 2.56 16.68
N ARG A 205 21.79 2.01 15.49
CA ARG A 205 22.01 0.57 15.29
C ARG A 205 23.46 0.13 15.49
N TRP A 206 24.43 0.98 15.13
CA TRP A 206 25.85 0.62 15.14
C TRP A 206 26.75 1.64 15.83
N GLY A 207 26.19 2.74 16.36
CA GLY A 207 26.95 3.76 17.06
C GLY A 207 27.83 4.64 16.17
N TYR A 208 27.69 4.57 14.84
CA TYR A 208 28.40 5.46 13.93
C TYR A 208 27.87 6.89 14.09
N GLY A 209 28.68 7.77 14.68
CA GLY A 209 28.33 9.15 14.99
C GLY A 209 28.92 10.20 14.04
N GLU A 210 28.92 11.45 14.49
CA GLU A 210 29.24 12.68 13.74
C GLU A 210 30.72 12.84 13.37
N SER A 211 31.53 11.78 13.35
CA SER A 211 32.92 11.93 12.94
C SER A 211 32.98 12.47 11.51
N LEU A 212 33.62 13.64 11.33
CA LEU A 212 33.86 14.30 10.03
C LEU A 212 34.75 13.47 9.09
N THR A 213 35.37 12.40 9.61
CA THR A 213 36.10 11.40 8.83
C THR A 213 35.24 10.19 8.48
N GLY A 214 34.09 10.02 9.13
CA GLY A 214 33.30 8.78 9.15
C GLY A 214 34.08 7.61 9.78
N PRO A 215 33.42 6.52 10.17
CA PRO A 215 34.11 5.23 10.24
C PRO A 215 34.72 4.92 8.86
N ASN A 216 35.80 4.13 8.81
CA ASN A 216 36.30 3.64 7.53
C ASN A 216 35.27 2.66 6.94
N PHE A 217 34.32 3.20 6.17
CA PHE A 217 33.23 2.45 5.55
C PHE A 217 33.72 1.40 4.55
N CYS A 218 34.99 1.51 4.10
CA CYS A 218 35.66 0.50 3.29
C CYS A 218 36.18 -0.69 4.09
N SER A 219 36.21 -0.60 5.44
CA SER A 219 36.61 -1.74 6.26
C SER A 219 35.53 -2.83 6.21
N GLU A 220 35.96 -4.08 6.01
CA GLU A 220 35.08 -5.26 5.91
C GLU A 220 33.99 -5.35 6.99
N PRO A 221 34.29 -5.11 8.29
CA PRO A 221 33.27 -5.14 9.34
C PRO A 221 32.18 -4.07 9.16
N VAL A 222 32.57 -2.85 8.79
CA VAL A 222 31.64 -1.72 8.63
C VAL A 222 30.79 -1.92 7.37
N ASN A 223 31.42 -2.32 6.26
CA ASN A 223 30.73 -2.59 5.00
C ASN A 223 29.68 -3.70 5.19
N SER A 224 30.06 -4.81 5.82
CA SER A 224 29.14 -5.92 6.13
C SER A 224 27.92 -5.48 6.94
N GLN A 225 28.12 -4.59 7.92
CA GLN A 225 27.01 -4.03 8.70
C GLN A 225 26.10 -3.15 7.84
N LEU A 226 26.66 -2.28 7.01
CA LEU A 226 25.87 -1.43 6.12
C LEU A 226 25.07 -2.22 5.09
N GLN A 227 25.53 -3.40 4.67
CA GLN A 227 24.75 -4.28 3.80
C GLN A 227 23.43 -4.74 4.46
N ALA A 228 23.30 -4.69 5.79
CA ALA A 228 22.04 -4.95 6.48
C ALA A 228 20.96 -3.87 6.21
N LEU A 229 21.33 -2.70 5.67
CA LEU A 229 20.38 -1.68 5.21
C LEU A 229 19.67 -2.09 3.91
N LYS A 230 20.20 -3.10 3.21
CA LYS A 230 19.61 -3.61 1.97
C LYS A 230 18.18 -4.08 2.23
N GLY A 231 17.27 -3.63 1.38
CA GLY A 231 15.88 -4.01 1.42
C GLY A 231 14.99 -3.13 2.29
N LEU A 232 15.56 -2.20 3.07
CA LEU A 232 14.80 -1.15 3.74
C LEU A 232 14.17 -0.20 2.71
N PHE A 233 12.99 0.32 3.05
CA PHE A 233 12.35 1.39 2.29
C PHE A 233 12.75 2.74 2.87
N VAL A 234 13.22 3.63 2.01
CA VAL A 234 13.61 5.00 2.38
C VAL A 234 12.84 6.00 1.56
N ARG A 235 12.73 7.21 2.10
CA ARG A 235 12.04 8.35 1.52
C ARG A 235 13.03 9.49 1.30
N THR A 236 13.05 10.07 0.11
CA THR A 236 13.84 11.28 -0.15
C THR A 236 13.19 12.50 0.47
N ILE A 237 13.99 13.40 1.04
CA ILE A 237 13.52 14.66 1.67
C ILE A 237 13.94 15.93 0.91
N HIS A 238 14.80 15.81 -0.10
CA HIS A 238 15.38 16.95 -0.82
C HIS A 238 14.58 17.40 -2.06
N LYS A 239 13.46 16.72 -2.38
CA LYS A 239 12.58 17.04 -3.52
C LYS A 239 11.16 17.26 -3.03
N GLU A 240 10.44 18.19 -3.68
CA GLU A 240 8.98 18.35 -3.48
C GLU A 240 8.23 17.06 -3.80
N ASN A 241 8.58 16.42 -4.93
CA ASN A 241 8.08 15.11 -5.30
C ASN A 241 8.84 14.04 -4.52
N VAL A 242 8.30 13.72 -3.35
CA VAL A 242 8.83 12.70 -2.44
C VAL A 242 8.88 11.34 -3.15
N GLU A 243 10.09 10.79 -3.25
CA GLU A 243 10.31 9.47 -3.79
C GLU A 243 10.54 8.47 -2.66
N ILE A 244 9.81 7.34 -2.70
CA ILE A 244 10.01 6.20 -1.81
C ILE A 244 10.62 5.07 -2.63
N PHE A 245 11.74 4.52 -2.17
CA PHE A 245 12.39 3.40 -2.84
C PHE A 245 12.98 2.40 -1.86
N ARG A 246 13.16 1.17 -2.33
CA ARG A 246 13.83 0.10 -1.60
C ARG A 246 15.34 0.17 -1.87
N ILE A 247 16.15 0.20 -0.83
CA ILE A 247 17.62 0.18 -0.96
C ILE A 247 18.02 -1.14 -1.62
N HIS A 248 18.65 -1.06 -2.78
CA HIS A 248 19.13 -2.22 -3.51
C HIS A 248 20.54 -2.64 -3.06
N ALA A 249 21.40 -1.64 -2.87
CA ALA A 249 22.77 -1.78 -2.42
C ALA A 249 23.21 -0.48 -1.74
N ILE A 250 24.33 -0.55 -1.03
CA ILE A 250 25.04 0.60 -0.46
C ILE A 250 26.40 0.69 -1.15
N THR A 251 26.87 1.89 -1.48
CA THR A 251 28.22 2.07 -2.06
C THR A 251 29.30 1.75 -1.04
N ASN A 252 30.46 1.36 -1.52
CA ASN A 252 31.66 1.12 -0.70
C ASN A 252 32.49 2.39 -0.45
N VAL A 253 32.22 3.48 -1.19
CA VAL A 253 32.90 4.77 -1.07
C VAL A 253 31.90 5.89 -0.73
N GLY A 254 32.41 7.02 -0.24
CA GLY A 254 31.65 8.20 0.15
C GLY A 254 31.04 8.96 -1.03
N ALA A 255 30.03 9.78 -0.76
CA ALA A 255 29.36 10.64 -1.76
C ALA A 255 30.31 11.63 -2.45
N ASP A 256 31.38 12.04 -1.79
CA ASP A 256 32.47 12.87 -2.32
C ASP A 256 33.33 12.18 -3.39
N GLN A 257 33.33 10.84 -3.42
CA GLN A 257 34.14 10.04 -4.34
C GLN A 257 33.32 9.40 -5.47
N ILE A 258 32.00 9.33 -5.32
CA ILE A 258 31.12 8.75 -6.35
C ILE A 258 30.94 9.75 -7.48
N MET A 259 31.56 9.46 -8.62
CA MET A 259 31.45 10.28 -9.83
C MET A 259 30.38 9.74 -10.77
N PHE A 260 29.65 10.65 -11.42
CA PHE A 260 28.75 10.31 -12.53
C PHE A 260 28.82 11.36 -13.64
N ASP A 261 28.47 10.94 -14.85
CA ASP A 261 28.53 11.80 -16.03
C ASP A 261 27.38 12.82 -16.03
N THR A 262 27.72 14.08 -16.27
CA THR A 262 26.75 15.18 -16.43
C THR A 262 26.20 15.20 -17.86
N ARG A 263 25.04 15.82 -18.04
CA ARG A 263 24.44 16.01 -19.37
C ARG A 263 25.32 16.84 -20.31
N GLU A 264 26.21 17.66 -19.75
CA GLU A 264 27.08 18.58 -20.47
C GLU A 264 28.45 17.96 -20.83
N GLY A 265 28.66 16.68 -20.53
CA GLY A 265 29.86 15.95 -20.93
C GLY A 265 31.02 16.01 -19.92
N GLY A 266 30.77 16.33 -18.66
CA GLY A 266 31.75 16.29 -17.56
C GLY A 266 31.45 15.18 -16.54
N LYS A 267 32.33 15.04 -15.54
CA LYS A 267 32.07 14.19 -14.36
C LYS A 267 31.91 15.07 -13.13
N ILE A 268 30.93 14.75 -12.30
CA ILE A 268 30.70 15.44 -11.02
C ILE A 268 30.53 14.40 -9.91
N SER A 269 30.97 14.73 -8.69
CA SER A 269 30.70 13.88 -7.54
C SER A 269 29.25 13.99 -7.10
N VAL A 270 28.74 12.99 -6.38
CA VAL A 270 27.39 13.09 -5.77
C VAL A 270 27.34 14.24 -4.79
N ALA A 271 28.37 14.45 -3.97
CA ALA A 271 28.42 15.57 -3.02
C ALA A 271 28.33 16.93 -3.74
N ASP A 272 29.14 17.15 -4.77
CA ASP A 272 29.18 18.42 -5.52
C ASP A 272 27.87 18.65 -6.28
N TYR A 273 27.26 17.60 -6.84
CA TYR A 273 25.95 17.70 -7.46
C TYR A 273 24.88 18.16 -6.47
N PHE A 274 24.86 17.61 -5.26
CA PHE A 274 23.92 18.05 -4.23
C PHE A 274 24.15 19.51 -3.85
N VAL A 275 25.41 19.94 -3.70
CA VAL A 275 25.75 21.36 -3.44
C VAL A 275 25.18 22.28 -4.53
N GLN A 276 25.33 21.92 -5.81
CA GLN A 276 24.86 22.74 -6.93
C GLN A 276 23.33 22.84 -7.04
N ILE A 277 22.60 21.77 -6.72
CA ILE A 277 21.15 21.68 -7.00
C ILE A 277 20.29 21.85 -5.75
N TYR A 278 20.74 21.37 -4.60
CA TYR A 278 19.95 21.26 -3.37
C TYR A 278 20.57 21.94 -2.14
N GLY A 279 21.88 22.20 -2.17
CA GLY A 279 22.66 22.73 -1.05
C GLY A 279 23.63 21.71 -0.43
N GLN A 280 24.43 22.18 0.52
CA GLN A 280 25.50 21.40 1.12
C GLN A 280 24.99 20.23 1.97
N ILE A 281 25.56 19.05 1.76
CA ILE A 281 25.28 17.86 2.58
C ILE A 281 26.21 17.82 3.81
N SER A 282 25.67 17.40 4.97
CA SER A 282 26.42 17.36 6.23
C SER A 282 27.47 16.24 6.28
N PHE A 283 27.26 15.15 5.53
CA PHE A 283 28.07 13.93 5.62
C PHE A 283 28.58 13.46 4.24
N PRO A 284 29.44 14.24 3.55
CA PRO A 284 29.88 13.92 2.19
C PRO A 284 30.71 12.62 2.10
N LYS A 285 31.36 12.20 3.19
CA LYS A 285 32.15 10.95 3.23
C LYS A 285 31.33 9.69 3.50
N TYR A 286 30.03 9.84 3.76
CA TYR A 286 29.16 8.68 4.00
C TYR A 286 28.79 7.99 2.68
N PRO A 287 28.59 6.66 2.70
CA PRO A 287 28.20 5.93 1.51
C PRO A 287 26.76 6.25 1.10
N CYS A 288 26.46 6.02 -0.17
CA CYS A 288 25.19 6.32 -0.80
C CYS A 288 24.31 5.07 -0.92
N ALA A 289 23.00 5.27 -0.77
CA ALA A 289 22.02 4.24 -1.07
C ALA A 289 21.75 4.15 -2.58
N ILE A 290 21.88 2.96 -3.14
CA ILE A 290 21.62 2.69 -4.56
C ILE A 290 20.17 2.24 -4.73
N LYS A 291 19.45 2.94 -5.60
CA LYS A 291 18.16 2.49 -6.13
C LYS A 291 18.37 1.74 -7.44
N ARG A 292 17.82 0.53 -7.56
CA ARG A 292 17.73 -0.16 -8.86
C ARG A 292 16.55 0.39 -9.66
N LEU A 293 16.82 0.90 -10.86
CA LEU A 293 15.76 1.21 -11.82
C LEU A 293 15.20 -0.11 -12.35
N ALA A 294 13.86 -0.20 -12.45
CA ALA A 294 13.24 -1.34 -13.09
C ALA A 294 13.68 -1.35 -14.56
N GLN A 295 14.36 -2.41 -15.00
CA GLN A 295 14.56 -2.66 -16.42
C GLN A 295 13.17 -2.91 -17.01
N ASN A 296 12.79 -2.09 -18.00
CA ASN A 296 11.56 -2.27 -18.77
C ASN A 296 11.72 -3.44 -19.72
#